data_AF-A0A2S9KIG6-F1
#
_entry.id   AF-A0A2S9KIG6-F1
#
_cell.length_a   1.000
_cell.length_b   1.000
_cell.length_c   1.000
_cell.angle_alpha   90.00
_cell.angle_beta   90.00
_cell.angle_gamma   90.00
#
_symmetry.space_group_name_H-M   'P 1'
#
loop_
_entity.id
_entity.type
_entity.pdbx_description
1 polymer ?
#
loop_
_entity_poly.entity_id
_entity_poly.type
_entity_poly.pdbx_seq_one_letter_code
_entity_poly.pdbx_strand_id
1 'polypeptide(L)'
;MPQPHATAYAPYAATSIEDIPWLFLDARAYRRLGLVTIRHPGGATTRANHVIVSNYGIFVIEENTESGTFQASPGINWTQYRGEQSLEIPSPVRQVSNEVQALLEALDLPGSCFHPAVFFTSGQAYLKGEVPDNVIAEGFTDYVKSFKKVMLSDSQVEDIVAQLTTPKAQAKPEHKPQPHPPTQPAHSKPAPGRHEPAHPAPTPAPNQAKNIIYGLAALLLGALIMSLLVSWLS
;
A
#
# COMPACT_ATOMS: atom_id res chain seq x y z
N MET A 1 0.29 -6.55 21.85
CA MET A 1 0.82 -5.72 20.74
C MET A 1 -0.34 -4.96 20.12
N PRO A 2 -0.23 -3.65 19.83
CA PRO A 2 -1.29 -2.91 19.13
C PRO A 2 -1.26 -3.26 17.63
N GLN A 3 -2.39 -3.73 17.11
CA GLN A 3 -2.60 -3.99 15.67
C GLN A 3 -2.78 -2.66 14.91
N PRO A 4 -2.28 -2.52 13.66
CA PRO A 4 -2.58 -1.37 12.82
C PRO A 4 -4.09 -1.20 12.63
N HIS A 5 -4.55 0.05 12.56
CA HIS A 5 -5.98 0.37 12.49
C HIS A 5 -6.26 1.23 11.27
N ALA A 6 -7.28 0.85 10.50
CA ALA A 6 -7.78 1.59 9.35
C ALA A 6 -9.05 2.37 9.70
N THR A 7 -9.30 3.46 8.99
CA THR A 7 -10.52 4.27 9.10
C THR A 7 -10.84 4.87 7.74
N ALA A 8 -12.09 4.77 7.30
CA ALA A 8 -12.57 5.26 6.03
C ALA A 8 -13.63 6.34 6.23
N TYR A 9 -13.73 7.24 5.26
CA TYR A 9 -14.84 8.17 5.18
C TYR A 9 -16.08 7.50 4.57
N ALA A 10 -17.25 8.05 4.88
CA ALA A 10 -18.57 7.51 4.53
C ALA A 10 -18.68 7.00 3.08
N PRO A 11 -19.52 5.98 2.80
CA PRO A 11 -19.76 5.53 1.43
C PRO A 11 -20.18 6.73 0.56
N TYR A 12 -19.46 6.92 -0.54
CA TYR A 12 -19.68 8.04 -1.44
C TYR A 12 -21.14 8.11 -1.93
N ALA A 13 -21.79 9.25 -1.74
CA ALA A 13 -22.98 9.64 -2.48
C ALA A 13 -22.54 10.17 -3.85
N ALA A 14 -22.95 9.51 -4.93
CA ALA A 14 -22.57 9.85 -6.30
C ALA A 14 -22.92 11.31 -6.63
N THR A 15 -21.93 12.19 -6.66
CA THR A 15 -22.15 13.63 -6.92
C THR A 15 -21.05 14.31 -7.74
N SER A 16 -19.95 13.63 -8.13
CA SER A 16 -18.91 14.21 -8.99
C SER A 16 -18.68 13.40 -10.28
N ILE A 17 -18.16 14.04 -11.34
CA ILE A 17 -17.78 13.40 -12.61
C ILE A 17 -16.69 12.34 -12.42
N GLU A 18 -15.93 12.44 -11.33
CA GLU A 18 -14.93 11.45 -10.87
C GLU A 18 -15.58 10.12 -10.42
N ASP A 19 -16.90 10.11 -10.17
CA ASP A 19 -17.61 8.89 -9.75
C ASP A 19 -17.98 7.95 -10.92
N ILE A 20 -17.96 8.41 -12.18
CA ILE A 20 -18.57 7.72 -13.34
C ILE A 20 -18.09 6.27 -13.53
N PRO A 21 -16.79 5.95 -13.45
CA PRO A 21 -16.31 4.58 -13.69
C PRO A 21 -16.77 3.58 -12.61
N TRP A 22 -17.06 4.09 -11.42
CA TRP A 22 -17.46 3.33 -10.25
C TRP A 22 -18.96 3.01 -10.24
N LEU A 23 -19.78 3.78 -10.99
CA LEU A 23 -21.24 3.66 -11.04
C LEU A 23 -21.73 2.32 -11.65
N PHE A 24 -20.90 1.64 -12.44
CA PHE A 24 -21.31 0.42 -13.16
C PHE A 24 -21.04 -0.88 -12.39
N LEU A 25 -20.63 -0.78 -11.12
CA LEU A 25 -20.51 -1.89 -10.20
C LEU A 25 -21.75 -1.94 -9.29
N ASP A 26 -22.35 -3.13 -9.15
CA ASP A 26 -23.46 -3.32 -8.20
C ASP A 26 -22.94 -3.10 -6.78
N ALA A 27 -23.42 -2.05 -6.11
CA ALA A 27 -23.04 -1.69 -4.75
C ALA A 27 -23.29 -2.82 -3.73
N ARG A 28 -24.21 -3.75 -4.03
CA ARG A 28 -24.47 -4.96 -3.23
C ARG A 28 -23.48 -6.09 -3.46
N ALA A 29 -22.71 -6.09 -4.54
CA ALA A 29 -21.64 -7.06 -4.78
C ALA A 29 -20.24 -6.46 -4.60
N TYR A 30 -20.12 -5.14 -4.75
CA TYR A 30 -18.87 -4.39 -4.72
C TYR A 30 -19.04 -3.19 -3.79
N ARG A 31 -18.63 -3.35 -2.53
CA ARG A 31 -18.70 -2.30 -1.50
C ARG A 31 -17.59 -1.29 -1.75
N ARG A 32 -17.92 -0.18 -2.41
CA ARG A 32 -17.00 0.94 -2.58
C ARG A 32 -16.83 1.68 -1.27
N LEU A 33 -15.58 1.79 -0.84
CA LEU A 33 -15.14 2.63 0.26
C LEU A 33 -14.50 3.88 -0.32
N GLY A 34 -14.73 5.03 0.32
CA GLY A 34 -13.98 6.24 0.00
C GLY A 34 -12.56 6.17 0.55
N LEU A 35 -11.95 7.32 0.80
CA LEU A 35 -10.60 7.41 1.37
C LEU A 35 -10.48 6.54 2.63
N VAL A 36 -9.67 5.49 2.54
CA VAL A 36 -9.24 4.64 3.65
C VAL A 36 -7.89 5.14 4.16
N THR A 37 -7.78 5.32 5.47
CA THR A 37 -6.57 5.79 6.14
C THR A 37 -6.07 4.72 7.11
N ILE A 38 -4.87 4.18 6.89
CA ILE A 38 -4.24 3.13 7.71
C ILE A 38 -3.15 3.76 8.57
N ARG A 39 -3.25 3.57 9.89
CA ARG A 39 -2.24 4.03 10.84
C ARG A 39 -1.28 2.91 11.19
N HIS A 40 0.00 3.15 10.92
CA HIS A 40 1.09 2.23 11.21
C HIS A 40 1.56 2.34 12.67
N PRO A 41 2.13 1.27 13.23
CA PRO A 41 2.96 1.36 14.43
C PRO A 41 4.07 2.42 14.21
N GLY A 42 4.14 3.44 15.08
CA GLY A 42 5.08 4.56 14.93
C GLY A 42 4.46 5.85 14.38
N GLY A 43 3.16 5.85 14.07
CA GLY A 43 2.39 7.07 13.77
C GLY A 43 2.38 7.50 12.31
N ALA A 44 3.16 6.85 11.44
CA ALA A 44 3.03 7.01 9.99
C ALA A 44 1.64 6.58 9.51
N THR A 45 1.19 7.16 8.41
CA THR A 45 -0.14 6.92 7.86
C THR A 45 -0.05 6.64 6.36
N THR A 46 -0.67 5.56 5.90
CA THR A 46 -0.91 5.30 4.48
C THR A 46 -2.36 5.63 4.16
N ARG A 47 -2.61 6.19 2.99
CA ARG A 47 -3.95 6.47 2.48
C ARG A 47 -4.17 5.62 1.23
N ALA A 48 -5.38 5.10 1.07
CA ALA A 48 -5.85 4.46 -0.14
C ALA A 48 -7.16 5.14 -0.55
N ASN A 49 -7.15 5.84 -1.67
CA ASN A 49 -8.25 6.74 -2.03
C ASN A 49 -9.51 5.97 -2.44
N HIS A 50 -9.32 4.85 -3.15
CA HIS A 50 -10.40 4.03 -3.68
C HIS A 50 -10.16 2.57 -3.32
N VAL A 51 -11.03 2.03 -2.46
CA VAL A 51 -11.01 0.62 -2.09
C VAL A 51 -12.37 0.02 -2.41
N ILE A 52 -12.39 -1.14 -3.05
CA ILE A 52 -13.61 -1.90 -3.29
C ILE A 52 -13.47 -3.25 -2.59
N VAL A 53 -14.43 -3.58 -1.73
CA VAL A 53 -14.48 -4.88 -1.05
C VAL A 53 -15.58 -5.73 -1.69
N SER A 54 -15.25 -6.95 -2.09
CA SER A 54 -16.16 -7.89 -2.72
C SER A 54 -15.79 -9.33 -2.33
N ASN A 55 -16.71 -10.27 -2.54
CA ASN A 55 -16.40 -11.71 -2.41
C ASN A 55 -15.23 -12.14 -3.31
N TYR A 56 -14.97 -11.42 -4.41
CA TYR A 56 -13.87 -11.71 -5.34
C TYR A 56 -12.51 -11.16 -4.89
N GLY A 57 -12.47 -10.40 -3.79
CA GLY A 57 -11.26 -9.80 -3.22
C GLY A 57 -11.42 -8.31 -2.91
N ILE A 58 -10.30 -7.69 -2.55
CA ILE A 58 -10.15 -6.27 -2.22
C ILE A 58 -9.41 -5.60 -3.36
N PHE A 59 -10.09 -4.74 -4.09
CA PHE A 59 -9.48 -3.94 -5.15
C PHE A 59 -8.99 -2.63 -4.53
N VAL A 60 -7.71 -2.36 -4.68
CA VAL A 60 -7.08 -1.12 -4.21
C VAL A 60 -6.70 -0.35 -5.46
N ILE A 61 -7.27 0.84 -5.65
CA ILE A 61 -7.11 1.59 -6.89
C ILE A 61 -6.40 2.91 -6.63
N GLU A 62 -5.26 3.07 -7.30
CA GLU A 62 -4.63 4.37 -7.52
C GLU A 62 -5.34 5.04 -8.70
N GLU A 63 -6.07 6.12 -8.42
CA GLU A 63 -6.69 6.93 -9.47
C GLU A 63 -5.68 7.93 -10.02
N ASN A 64 -5.57 8.00 -11.35
CA ASN A 64 -4.79 9.00 -12.04
C ASN A 64 -5.70 9.85 -12.96
N THR A 65 -5.92 11.10 -12.59
CA THR A 65 -6.80 12.03 -13.33
C THR A 65 -6.05 12.80 -14.42
N GLU A 66 -4.75 12.57 -14.60
CA GLU A 66 -3.94 13.34 -15.52
C GLU A 66 -4.15 12.86 -16.97
N SER A 67 -4.08 13.80 -17.91
CA SER A 67 -4.05 13.51 -19.35
C SER A 67 -2.62 13.52 -19.90
N GLY A 68 -2.42 12.85 -21.04
CA GLY A 68 -1.15 12.79 -21.75
C GLY A 68 -0.75 11.38 -22.15
N THR A 69 0.47 11.24 -22.64
CA THR A 69 1.08 9.92 -22.88
C THR A 69 1.91 9.53 -21.69
N PHE A 70 1.71 8.35 -21.13
CA PHE A 70 2.44 7.82 -19.99
C PHE A 70 3.29 6.65 -20.44
N GLN A 71 4.60 6.79 -20.33
CA GLN A 71 5.55 5.72 -20.60
C GLN A 71 5.92 5.04 -19.29
N ALA A 72 5.56 3.76 -19.19
CA ALA A 72 5.96 2.92 -18.09
C ALA A 72 7.46 2.63 -18.18
N SER A 73 8.16 2.74 -17.06
CA SER A 73 9.58 2.37 -16.93
C SER A 73 9.75 1.40 -15.76
N PRO A 74 10.47 0.28 -15.93
CA PRO A 74 10.74 -0.64 -14.84
C PRO A 74 11.53 0.01 -13.69
N GLY A 75 11.01 -0.08 -12.46
CA GLY A 75 11.80 0.10 -11.23
C GLY A 75 12.03 1.53 -10.70
N ILE A 76 11.54 2.59 -11.35
CA ILE A 76 11.77 3.98 -10.89
C ILE A 76 10.49 4.82 -11.02
N ASN A 77 10.51 5.77 -11.96
CA ASN A 77 9.51 6.79 -12.25
C ASN A 77 8.96 6.53 -13.65
N TRP A 78 7.71 6.91 -13.87
CA TRP A 78 7.14 6.95 -15.22
C TRP A 78 7.44 8.30 -15.86
N THR A 79 7.36 8.36 -17.18
CA THR A 79 7.47 9.63 -17.89
C THR A 79 6.11 10.00 -18.47
N GLN A 80 5.61 11.18 -18.11
CA GLN A 80 4.42 11.77 -18.71
C GLN A 80 4.83 12.75 -19.81
N TYR A 81 4.21 12.63 -20.99
CA TYR A 81 4.38 13.56 -22.09
C TYR A 81 3.10 14.35 -22.33
N ARG A 82 3.25 15.68 -22.47
CA ARG A 82 2.21 16.63 -22.87
C ARG A 82 2.72 17.45 -24.04
N GLY A 83 2.39 17.01 -25.25
CA GLY A 83 3.01 17.54 -26.47
C GLY A 83 4.51 17.26 -26.46
N GLU A 84 5.33 18.30 -26.61
CA GLU A 84 6.79 18.21 -26.62
C GLU A 84 7.41 18.19 -25.20
N GLN A 85 6.63 18.50 -24.17
CA GLN A 85 7.11 18.52 -22.79
C GLN A 85 7.04 17.12 -22.17
N SER A 86 8.07 16.75 -21.40
CA SER A 86 8.12 15.53 -20.61
C SER A 86 8.38 15.81 -19.14
N LEU A 87 7.72 15.07 -18.26
CA LEU A 87 7.92 15.12 -16.81
C LEU A 87 8.10 13.71 -16.26
N GLU A 88 9.09 13.52 -15.37
CA GLU A 88 9.15 12.31 -14.57
C GLU A 88 8.14 12.38 -13.42
N ILE A 89 7.31 11.34 -13.31
CA ILE A 89 6.32 11.20 -12.25
C ILE A 89 6.58 9.92 -11.46
N PRO A 90 6.24 9.86 -10.17
CA PRO A 90 6.29 8.62 -9.41
C PRO A 90 5.51 7.51 -10.12
N SER A 91 6.00 6.27 -10.04
CA SER A 91 5.26 5.12 -10.58
C SER A 91 3.94 4.92 -9.81
N PRO A 92 2.77 5.03 -10.47
CA PRO A 92 1.48 4.80 -9.81
C PRO A 92 1.33 3.33 -9.38
N VAL A 93 1.99 2.40 -10.09
CA VAL A 93 2.05 0.98 -9.71
C VAL A 93 2.76 0.78 -8.38
N ARG A 94 3.81 1.58 -8.11
CA ARG A 94 4.50 1.56 -6.82
C ARG A 94 3.64 2.15 -5.71
N GLN A 95 2.86 3.19 -6.01
CA GLN A 95 1.93 3.79 -5.04
C GLN A 95 0.89 2.77 -4.60
N VAL A 96 0.13 2.17 -5.53
CA VAL A 96 -0.88 1.15 -5.20
C VAL A 96 -0.28 -0.07 -4.50
N SER A 97 0.97 -0.46 -4.81
CA SER A 97 1.64 -1.55 -4.10
C SER A 97 1.88 -1.24 -2.61
N ASN A 98 2.24 0.01 -2.29
CA ASN A 98 2.41 0.43 -0.90
C ASN A 98 1.08 0.50 -0.15
N GLU A 99 0.01 0.91 -0.84
CA GLU A 99 -1.34 0.91 -0.28
C GLU A 99 -1.84 -0.51 0.02
N VAL A 100 -1.65 -1.43 -0.92
CA VAL A 100 -1.95 -2.86 -0.74
C VAL A 100 -1.19 -3.42 0.44
N GLN A 101 0.12 -3.15 0.56
CA GLN A 101 0.91 -3.64 1.68
C GLN A 101 0.36 -3.14 3.03
N ALA A 102 -0.02 -1.87 3.11
CA ALA A 102 -0.60 -1.31 4.32
C ALA A 102 -1.96 -1.95 4.66
N LEU A 103 -2.81 -2.23 3.67
CA LEU A 103 -4.09 -2.91 3.88
C LEU A 103 -3.92 -4.39 4.26
N LEU A 104 -2.94 -5.06 3.65
CA LEU A 104 -2.58 -6.44 3.96
C LEU A 104 -2.22 -6.58 5.44
N GLU A 105 -1.35 -5.70 5.93
CA GLU A 105 -0.96 -5.66 7.34
C GLU A 105 -2.13 -5.28 8.27
N ALA A 106 -2.99 -4.35 7.85
CA ALA A 106 -4.12 -3.89 8.66
C ALA A 106 -5.25 -4.93 8.79
N LEU A 107 -5.44 -5.77 7.76
CA LEU A 107 -6.54 -6.75 7.69
C LEU A 107 -6.11 -8.17 8.03
N ASP A 108 -4.79 -8.45 8.08
CA ASP A 108 -4.22 -9.78 8.32
C ASP A 108 -4.78 -10.84 7.34
N LEU A 109 -4.78 -10.48 6.05
CA LEU A 109 -5.28 -11.32 4.95
C LEU A 109 -4.14 -11.74 4.01
N PRO A 110 -4.25 -12.89 3.33
CA PRO A 110 -3.25 -13.28 2.35
C PRO A 110 -3.23 -12.33 1.15
N GLY A 111 -2.05 -12.05 0.61
CA GLY A 111 -1.88 -11.16 -0.54
C GLY A 111 -2.70 -11.54 -1.78
N SER A 112 -3.10 -12.81 -1.92
CA SER A 112 -3.98 -13.29 -3.00
C SER A 112 -5.40 -12.70 -2.97
N CYS A 113 -5.81 -12.12 -1.85
CA CYS A 113 -7.09 -11.43 -1.73
C CYS A 113 -7.06 -10.00 -2.28
N PHE A 114 -5.89 -9.44 -2.58
CA PHE A 114 -5.72 -8.04 -2.98
C PHE A 114 -5.44 -7.92 -4.48
N HIS A 115 -6.17 -7.03 -5.13
CA HIS A 115 -6.06 -6.74 -6.55
C HIS A 115 -5.65 -5.27 -6.72
N PRO A 116 -4.34 -4.95 -6.78
CA PRO A 116 -3.89 -3.58 -7.07
C PRO A 116 -4.30 -3.19 -8.48
N ALA A 117 -4.78 -1.97 -8.66
CA ALA A 117 -5.03 -1.38 -9.97
C ALA A 117 -4.58 0.07 -10.01
N VAL A 118 -4.09 0.51 -11.15
CA VAL A 118 -3.96 1.93 -11.51
C VAL A 118 -5.02 2.22 -12.54
N PHE A 119 -5.78 3.28 -12.35
CA PHE A 119 -6.85 3.62 -13.28
C PHE A 119 -6.77 5.08 -13.70
N PHE A 120 -6.61 5.31 -15.01
CA PHE A 120 -6.59 6.63 -15.61
C PHE A 120 -8.01 7.09 -15.96
N THR A 121 -8.55 8.05 -15.20
CA THR A 121 -9.96 8.46 -15.30
C THR A 121 -10.21 9.59 -16.30
N SER A 122 -9.16 10.27 -16.78
CA SER A 122 -9.28 11.41 -17.69
C SER A 122 -9.89 11.07 -19.06
N GLY A 123 -9.87 9.80 -19.46
CA GLY A 123 -10.22 9.36 -20.82
C GLY A 123 -9.27 9.90 -21.90
N GLN A 124 -8.15 10.50 -21.50
CA GLN A 124 -7.15 11.14 -22.37
C GLN A 124 -5.73 10.68 -22.01
N ALA A 125 -5.61 9.46 -21.49
CA ALA A 125 -4.35 8.84 -21.15
C ALA A 125 -3.98 7.80 -22.22
N TYR A 126 -2.76 7.90 -22.75
CA TYR A 126 -2.21 6.95 -23.71
C TYR A 126 -1.02 6.24 -23.08
N LEU A 127 -1.09 4.92 -22.92
CA LEU A 127 -0.05 4.15 -22.26
C LEU A 127 0.97 3.64 -23.30
N LYS A 128 2.26 3.77 -23.00
CA LYS A 128 3.38 3.32 -23.86
C LYS A 128 4.35 2.42 -23.09
N GLY A 129 4.97 1.49 -23.82
CA GLY A 129 5.96 0.56 -23.30
C GLY A 129 5.35 -0.74 -22.79
N GLU A 130 6.11 -1.48 -21.99
CA GLU A 130 5.64 -2.67 -21.27
C GLU A 130 4.84 -2.23 -20.04
N VAL A 131 3.54 -2.02 -20.27
CA VAL A 131 2.60 -1.55 -19.26
C VAL A 131 2.01 -2.78 -18.54
N PRO A 132 2.03 -2.85 -17.20
CA PRO A 132 1.42 -3.95 -16.47
C PRO A 132 -0.10 -4.06 -16.70
N ASP A 133 -0.62 -5.29 -16.72
CA ASP A 133 -2.05 -5.57 -16.96
C ASP A 133 -3.00 -4.91 -15.95
N ASN A 134 -2.49 -4.52 -14.78
CA ASN A 134 -3.25 -3.84 -13.75
C ASN A 134 -3.27 -2.31 -13.90
N VAL A 135 -2.79 -1.79 -15.03
CA VAL A 135 -2.86 -0.37 -15.38
C VAL A 135 -3.91 -0.20 -16.47
N ILE A 136 -4.97 0.51 -16.13
CA ILE A 136 -6.20 0.56 -16.92
C ILE A 136 -6.42 1.99 -17.39
N ALA A 137 -6.54 2.21 -18.71
CA ALA A 137 -6.95 3.51 -19.27
C ALA A 137 -8.44 3.50 -19.70
N GLU A 138 -8.98 2.31 -19.97
CA GLU A 138 -10.35 2.08 -20.40
C GLU A 138 -10.83 0.70 -19.94
N GLY A 139 -12.14 0.49 -19.83
CA GLY A 139 -12.69 -0.83 -19.46
C GLY A 139 -12.54 -1.20 -17.97
N PHE A 140 -12.43 -0.22 -17.07
CA PHE A 140 -12.24 -0.47 -15.63
C PHE A 140 -13.28 -1.42 -15.02
N THR A 141 -14.56 -1.24 -15.35
CA THR A 141 -15.62 -2.11 -14.84
C THR A 141 -15.44 -3.56 -15.29
N ASP A 142 -15.03 -3.78 -16.55
CA ASP A 142 -14.79 -5.12 -17.08
C ASP A 142 -13.56 -5.76 -16.45
N TYR A 143 -12.50 -4.97 -16.22
CA TYR A 143 -11.34 -5.39 -15.46
C TYR A 143 -11.73 -5.90 -14.06
N VAL A 144 -12.46 -5.11 -13.26
CA VAL A 144 -12.90 -5.53 -11.92
C VAL A 144 -13.81 -6.76 -11.99
N LYS A 145 -14.73 -6.80 -12.96
CA LYS A 145 -15.63 -7.94 -13.15
C LYS A 145 -14.95 -9.18 -13.70
N SER A 146 -13.74 -9.09 -14.26
CA SER A 146 -13.00 -10.25 -14.78
C SER A 146 -12.60 -11.24 -13.68
N PHE A 147 -12.48 -10.76 -12.44
CA PHE A 147 -12.19 -11.58 -11.26
C PHE A 147 -13.45 -12.36 -10.84
N LYS A 148 -13.42 -13.68 -11.00
CA LYS A 148 -14.57 -14.57 -10.73
C LYS A 148 -14.38 -15.50 -9.54
N LYS A 149 -13.15 -15.66 -9.04
CA LYS A 149 -12.84 -16.60 -7.97
C LYS A 149 -13.25 -16.00 -6.63
N VAL A 150 -14.14 -16.67 -5.88
CA VAL A 150 -14.56 -16.25 -4.55
C VAL A 150 -13.41 -16.43 -3.55
N MET A 151 -12.92 -15.32 -3.01
CA MET A 151 -11.85 -15.21 -2.01
C MET A 151 -12.38 -14.98 -0.59
N LEU A 152 -13.52 -14.29 -0.47
CA LEU A 152 -14.08 -13.82 0.80
C LEU A 152 -15.55 -14.25 0.90
N SER A 153 -15.97 -14.71 2.09
CA SER A 153 -17.39 -14.92 2.40
C SER A 153 -18.12 -13.59 2.59
N ASP A 154 -19.45 -13.62 2.54
CA ASP A 154 -20.27 -12.42 2.81
C ASP A 154 -19.97 -11.83 4.19
N SER A 155 -19.79 -12.69 5.21
CA SER A 155 -19.44 -12.25 6.56
C SER A 155 -18.07 -11.55 6.59
N GLN A 156 -17.07 -12.10 5.88
CA GLN A 156 -15.75 -11.47 5.79
C GLN A 156 -15.82 -10.12 5.08
N VAL A 157 -16.63 -10.00 4.02
CA VAL A 157 -16.84 -8.71 3.33
C VAL A 157 -17.42 -7.67 4.29
N GLU A 158 -18.47 -8.02 5.05
CA GLU A 158 -19.08 -7.10 6.01
C GLU A 158 -18.13 -6.75 7.15
N ASP A 159 -17.37 -7.71 7.68
CA ASP A 159 -16.36 -7.48 8.73
C ASP A 159 -15.25 -6.53 8.25
N ILE A 160 -14.75 -6.73 7.03
CA ILE A 160 -13.73 -5.86 6.42
C ILE A 160 -14.29 -4.45 6.21
N VAL A 161 -15.50 -4.33 5.67
CA VAL A 161 -16.15 -3.03 5.48
C VAL A 161 -16.33 -2.31 6.82
N ALA A 162 -16.79 -3.01 7.86
CA ALA A 162 -16.94 -2.44 9.20
C ALA A 162 -15.58 -2.00 9.78
N GLN A 163 -14.55 -2.85 9.67
CA GLN A 163 -13.20 -2.55 10.15
C GLN A 163 -12.62 -1.32 9.43
N LEU A 164 -12.78 -1.24 8.12
CA LEU A 164 -12.24 -0.15 7.33
C LEU A 164 -13.06 1.14 7.53
N THR A 165 -14.36 1.10 7.78
CA THR A 165 -15.21 2.31 7.87
C THR A 165 -15.40 2.88 9.26
N THR A 166 -15.06 2.15 10.33
CA THR A 166 -15.28 2.63 11.70
C THR A 166 -14.39 3.83 12.04
N PRO A 167 -14.97 5.03 12.29
CA PRO A 167 -14.21 6.16 12.79
C PRO A 167 -13.98 5.96 14.28
N LYS A 168 -12.74 5.72 14.72
CA LYS A 168 -12.47 5.74 16.17
C LYS A 168 -12.57 7.18 16.68
N ALA A 169 -13.44 7.39 17.67
CA ALA A 169 -13.54 8.63 18.42
C ALA A 169 -12.15 9.05 18.89
N GLN A 170 -11.75 10.27 18.53
CA GLN A 170 -10.51 10.87 19.02
C GLN A 170 -10.61 10.92 20.55
N ALA A 171 -9.66 10.30 21.26
CA ALA A 171 -9.50 10.55 22.68
C ALA A 171 -9.31 12.05 22.88
N LYS A 172 -10.24 12.67 23.61
CA LYS A 172 -10.21 14.07 24.05
C LYS A 172 -8.79 14.37 24.59
N PRO A 173 -8.10 15.42 24.13
CA PRO A 173 -6.81 15.77 24.72
C PRO A 173 -7.02 16.12 26.19
N GLU A 174 -6.46 15.31 27.08
CA GLU A 174 -6.35 15.65 28.49
C GLU A 174 -5.56 16.96 28.63
N HIS A 175 -6.19 17.92 29.29
CA HIS A 175 -5.63 19.20 29.63
C HIS A 175 -4.46 18.98 30.60
N LYS A 176 -3.22 19.21 30.18
CA LYS A 176 -2.05 19.18 31.06
C LYS A 176 -1.53 20.60 31.29
N PRO A 177 -1.61 21.16 32.51
CA PRO A 177 -0.94 22.42 32.82
C PRO A 177 0.58 22.24 32.86
N GLN A 178 1.30 23.30 32.45
CA GLN A 178 2.76 23.42 32.31
C GLN A 178 3.51 23.68 33.66
N PRO A 179 4.88 23.72 33.71
CA PRO A 179 5.72 23.05 34.72
C PRO A 179 6.47 23.94 35.74
N HIS A 180 7.13 23.31 36.73
CA HIS A 180 8.23 23.87 37.55
C HIS A 180 9.39 22.85 37.74
N PRO A 181 10.69 23.27 37.73
CA PRO A 181 11.88 22.46 38.14
C PRO A 181 12.61 23.10 39.37
N PRO A 182 13.81 22.65 39.83
CA PRO A 182 14.51 21.34 39.86
C PRO A 182 15.06 20.98 41.28
N THR A 183 15.79 19.87 41.49
CA THR A 183 17.09 19.76 42.24
C THR A 183 17.70 18.35 42.07
N GLN A 184 19.02 18.24 42.27
CA GLN A 184 20.02 17.37 41.62
C GLN A 184 20.62 16.30 42.61
N PRO A 185 21.79 15.63 42.39
CA PRO A 185 21.96 14.16 42.35
C PRO A 185 22.88 13.53 43.45
N ALA A 186 23.09 12.20 43.46
CA ALA A 186 24.30 11.56 44.04
C ALA A 186 24.56 10.10 43.57
N HIS A 187 25.79 9.87 43.06
CA HIS A 187 26.77 8.74 43.17
C HIS A 187 26.28 7.28 43.36
N SER A 188 26.82 6.24 42.69
CA SER A 188 28.19 5.67 42.88
C SER A 188 28.50 4.50 41.90
N LYS A 189 29.79 4.29 41.52
CA LYS A 189 30.42 3.09 40.88
C LYS A 189 30.99 2.13 41.98
N PRO A 190 31.67 0.96 41.79
CA PRO A 190 32.42 0.39 40.61
C PRO A 190 32.31 -1.17 40.34
N ALA A 191 32.45 -1.65 39.08
CA ALA A 191 33.54 -2.47 38.44
C ALA A 191 33.63 -4.00 38.79
N PRO A 192 34.48 -4.85 38.13
CA PRO A 192 34.52 -5.28 36.71
C PRO A 192 34.67 -6.82 36.52
N GLY A 193 34.57 -7.36 35.28
CA GLY A 193 34.87 -8.77 34.96
C GLY A 193 34.98 -9.08 33.46
N ARG A 194 35.74 -10.10 33.06
CA ARG A 194 36.55 -10.23 31.83
C ARG A 194 36.14 -11.42 30.92
N HIS A 195 36.43 -11.28 29.61
CA HIS A 195 36.88 -12.27 28.60
C HIS A 195 35.93 -13.28 27.87
N GLU A 196 36.02 -13.15 26.52
CA GLU A 196 35.83 -13.99 25.30
C GLU A 196 36.04 -15.55 25.35
N PRO A 197 35.92 -16.35 24.23
CA PRO A 197 35.39 -16.13 22.86
C PRO A 197 34.61 -17.34 22.20
N ALA A 198 34.21 -17.13 20.92
CA ALA A 198 34.24 -18.04 19.75
C ALA A 198 33.11 -19.05 19.35
N HIS A 199 32.76 -18.92 18.06
CA HIS A 199 32.01 -19.73 17.06
C HIS A 199 32.37 -21.24 16.96
N PRO A 200 31.55 -22.15 16.36
CA PRO A 200 31.20 -22.14 14.92
C PRO A 200 29.83 -22.73 14.47
N ALA A 201 29.55 -22.56 13.17
CA ALA A 201 28.44 -23.14 12.40
C ALA A 201 28.64 -24.65 12.11
N PRO A 202 27.59 -25.33 11.61
CA PRO A 202 27.69 -25.90 10.26
C PRO A 202 26.40 -25.89 9.41
N THR A 203 26.55 -25.77 8.09
CA THR A 203 25.63 -26.20 6.99
C THR A 203 25.84 -27.72 6.71
N PRO A 204 25.05 -28.50 5.91
CA PRO A 204 24.44 -28.17 4.59
C PRO A 204 23.01 -28.71 4.29
N ALA A 205 22.52 -28.36 3.09
CA ALA A 205 21.27 -28.64 2.35
C ALA A 205 21.01 -30.16 2.00
N PRO A 206 20.03 -30.63 1.16
CA PRO A 206 19.13 -29.92 0.19
C PRO A 206 17.69 -30.49 -0.09
N ASN A 207 16.94 -29.80 -0.97
CA ASN A 207 15.94 -30.29 -1.98
C ASN A 207 14.53 -30.79 -1.50
N GLN A 208 13.34 -30.50 -2.07
CA GLN A 208 12.83 -29.76 -3.26
C GLN A 208 11.35 -29.37 -3.00
N ALA A 209 10.84 -28.29 -3.61
CA ALA A 209 9.56 -28.30 -4.35
C ALA A 209 9.36 -26.96 -5.08
N LYS A 210 9.08 -27.08 -6.37
CA LYS A 210 8.94 -26.04 -7.38
C LYS A 210 7.52 -25.45 -7.33
N ASN A 211 7.44 -24.15 -7.65
CA ASN A 211 6.33 -23.39 -8.22
C ASN A 211 5.54 -22.43 -7.30
N ILE A 212 5.22 -21.28 -7.93
CA ILE A 212 4.25 -20.23 -7.55
C ILE A 212 4.77 -19.09 -6.66
N ILE A 213 5.86 -18.39 -7.03
CA ILE A 213 6.13 -17.03 -6.51
C ILE A 213 6.94 -16.21 -7.52
N TYR A 214 6.28 -15.57 -8.50
CA TYR A 214 6.88 -14.44 -9.23
C TYR A 214 5.83 -13.35 -9.40
N GLY A 215 5.67 -12.55 -8.35
CA GLY A 215 4.78 -11.38 -8.33
C GLY A 215 5.18 -10.34 -7.28
N LEU A 216 5.77 -10.76 -6.15
CA LEU A 216 6.28 -9.84 -5.12
C LEU A 216 7.81 -9.77 -5.00
N ALA A 217 8.57 -10.72 -5.57
CA ALA A 217 10.03 -10.76 -5.39
C ALA A 217 10.83 -9.86 -6.36
N ALA A 218 10.24 -9.39 -7.47
CA ALA A 218 10.98 -8.66 -8.49
C ALA A 218 11.17 -7.15 -8.22
N LEU A 219 10.57 -6.59 -7.16
CA LEU A 219 10.69 -5.16 -6.83
C LEU A 219 11.26 -4.86 -5.43
N LEU A 220 11.66 -5.89 -4.67
CA LEU A 220 12.42 -5.71 -3.43
C LEU A 220 13.94 -5.80 -3.62
N LEU A 221 14.45 -6.00 -4.85
CA LEU A 221 15.89 -6.03 -5.15
C LEU A 221 16.44 -4.71 -5.73
N GLY A 222 15.66 -3.63 -5.75
CA GLY A 222 16.09 -2.31 -6.24
C GLY A 222 16.65 -1.37 -5.17
N ALA A 223 16.49 -1.68 -3.88
CA ALA A 223 16.79 -0.76 -2.78
C ALA A 223 18.00 -1.16 -1.91
N LEU A 224 18.93 -1.99 -2.42
CA LEU A 224 20.13 -2.40 -1.67
C LEU A 224 21.44 -2.43 -2.48
N ILE A 225 21.51 -1.79 -3.66
CA ILE A 225 22.76 -1.71 -4.46
C ILE A 225 23.31 -0.26 -4.60
N MET A 226 22.69 0.75 -3.99
CA MET A 226 23.22 2.13 -3.98
C MET A 226 23.84 2.55 -2.64
N SER A 227 24.33 1.60 -1.84
CA SER A 227 25.12 1.92 -0.64
C SER A 227 26.50 1.23 -0.60
N LEU A 228 26.93 0.61 -1.70
CA LEU A 228 28.24 -0.06 -1.83
C LEU A 228 29.16 0.54 -2.89
N LEU A 229 28.82 1.68 -3.49
CA LEU A 229 29.65 2.35 -4.51
C LEU A 229 30.39 3.61 -4.03
N VAL A 230 30.28 3.99 -2.75
CA VAL A 230 30.96 5.19 -2.18
C VAL A 230 32.18 4.85 -1.28
N SER A 231 32.56 3.58 -1.12
CA SER A 231 33.80 3.20 -0.39
C SER A 231 34.87 2.53 -1.25
N TRP A 232 34.84 2.79 -2.56
CA TRP A 232 35.94 2.51 -3.48
C TRP A 232 36.30 3.79 -4.24
N LEU A 233 36.60 4.89 -3.53
CA LEU A 233 37.42 6.00 -4.05
C LEU A 233 37.92 6.98 -2.96
N SER A 234 38.09 6.54 -1.71
CA SER A 234 38.76 7.33 -0.65
C SER A 234 39.47 6.41 0.33
#